data_AF-A0A956Z1J9-F1
#
_entry.id   AF-A0A956Z1J9-F1
#
_cell.length_a   1.000
_cell.length_b   1.000
_cell.length_c   1.000
_cell.angle_alpha   90.00
_cell.angle_beta   90.00
_cell.angle_gamma   90.00
#
_symmetry.space_group_name_H-M   'P 1'
#
loop_
_entity.id
_entity.type
_entity.pdbx_description
1 polymer ?
#
loop_
_entity_poly.entity_id
_entity_poly.type
_entity_poly.pdbx_seq_one_letter_code
_entity_poly.pdbx_strand_id
1 'polypeptide(L)'
;MTQATLEKASVQAAGQPARLYFADHLRAALAILVVLHHIAIVYGASSPFYYVEPPFEEPVAFKSLLVFVLFNQAWFMGAFFFLAGYFTPGSYDRKGPGSFLRERLVRLGIPILIFTFVLSPIASLGSYLMPTSLTGITDPPTWQAYPDMIGLGPLWFVAMLLVFSLGYSLWRKLTGDRTPDAPGKAAAPGYLLVGFFILALALVSFLFRMIVPLGQEVSVFVYFLSFPTIAYLPQYLSFFILGI
;
A
#
# COMPACT_ATOMS: atom_id res chain seq x y z
N MET A 1 17.39 -41.59 -27.74
CA MET A 1 17.31 -40.26 -27.09
C MET A 1 18.63 -39.56 -27.39
N THR A 2 18.63 -38.55 -28.24
CA THR A 2 19.86 -37.93 -28.79
C THR A 2 20.52 -37.02 -27.75
N GLN A 3 21.85 -36.90 -27.78
CA GLN A 3 22.60 -36.03 -26.83
C GLN A 3 22.08 -34.59 -26.82
N ALA A 4 21.59 -34.08 -27.96
CA ALA A 4 20.95 -32.77 -28.08
C ALA A 4 19.66 -32.60 -27.24
N THR A 5 18.93 -33.69 -26.94
CA THR A 5 17.74 -33.64 -26.07
C THR A 5 18.12 -33.56 -24.59
N LEU A 6 19.23 -34.21 -24.20
CA LEU A 6 19.77 -34.15 -22.83
C LEU A 6 20.43 -32.81 -22.53
N GLU A 7 21.09 -32.20 -23.53
CA GLU A 7 21.70 -30.87 -23.42
C GLU A 7 20.65 -29.75 -23.34
N LYS A 8 19.54 -29.86 -24.09
CA LYS A 8 18.40 -28.95 -23.92
C LYS A 8 17.74 -29.08 -22.54
N ALA A 9 17.64 -30.30 -22.01
CA ALA A 9 17.08 -30.52 -20.68
C ALA A 9 17.99 -30.01 -19.55
N SER A 10 19.32 -30.12 -19.68
CA SER A 10 20.27 -29.60 -18.69
C SER A 10 20.35 -28.07 -18.70
N VAL A 11 20.23 -27.43 -19.88
CA VAL A 11 20.15 -25.96 -20.00
C VAL A 11 18.84 -25.43 -19.43
N GLN A 12 17.73 -26.17 -19.56
CA GLN A 12 16.42 -25.76 -19.05
C GLN A 12 16.26 -25.94 -17.53
N ALA A 13 17.04 -26.85 -16.93
CA ALA A 13 17.10 -27.04 -15.47
C ALA A 13 17.98 -26.00 -14.75
N ALA A 14 18.92 -25.35 -15.45
CA ALA A 14 19.91 -24.44 -14.86
C ALA A 14 19.43 -23.00 -14.61
N GLY A 15 18.14 -22.68 -14.84
CA GLY A 15 17.71 -21.28 -14.93
C GLY A 15 16.30 -20.97 -14.44
N GLN A 16 15.73 -21.73 -13.51
CA GLN A 16 14.54 -21.24 -12.81
C GLN A 16 15.00 -20.25 -11.72
N PRO A 17 14.60 -18.96 -11.78
CA PRO A 17 14.94 -18.01 -10.74
C PRO A 17 14.42 -18.54 -9.41
N ALA A 18 15.32 -18.74 -8.44
CA ALA A 18 14.96 -19.24 -7.13
C ALA A 18 13.91 -18.33 -6.50
N ARG A 19 12.70 -18.86 -6.31
CA ARG A 19 11.59 -18.13 -5.71
C ARG A 19 11.92 -17.84 -4.25
N LEU A 20 11.89 -16.57 -3.86
CA LEU A 20 12.15 -16.15 -2.48
C LEU A 20 10.93 -16.44 -1.60
N TYR A 21 10.81 -17.67 -1.10
CA TYR A 21 9.68 -18.12 -0.28
C TYR A 21 9.45 -17.23 0.95
N PHE A 22 10.51 -16.72 1.58
CA PHE A 22 10.38 -15.82 2.72
C PHE A 22 9.64 -14.52 2.35
N ALA A 23 9.86 -13.99 1.15
CA ALA A 23 9.21 -12.77 0.69
C ALA A 23 7.73 -12.99 0.37
N ASP A 24 7.36 -14.21 -0.01
CA ASP A 24 5.96 -14.60 -0.18
C ASP A 24 5.26 -14.73 1.18
N HIS A 25 5.91 -15.37 2.16
CA HIS A 25 5.37 -15.48 3.52
C HIS A 25 5.25 -14.10 4.18
N LEU A 26 6.23 -13.22 4.00
CA LEU A 26 6.17 -11.86 4.51
C LEU A 26 5.01 -11.08 3.87
N ARG A 27 4.79 -11.20 2.55
CA ARG A 27 3.62 -10.59 1.89
C ARG A 27 2.31 -11.11 2.45
N ALA A 28 2.20 -12.41 2.65
CA ALA A 28 1.00 -13.02 3.22
C ALA A 28 0.75 -12.52 4.65
N ALA A 29 1.79 -12.47 5.49
CA ALA A 29 1.69 -11.96 6.86
C ALA A 29 1.26 -10.47 6.88
N LEU A 30 1.86 -9.64 6.03
CA LEU A 30 1.46 -8.24 5.93
C LEU A 30 0.02 -8.09 5.40
N ALA A 31 -0.42 -8.93 4.47
CA ALA A 31 -1.80 -8.92 3.97
C ALA A 31 -2.79 -9.34 5.06
N ILE A 32 -2.45 -10.33 5.90
CA ILE A 32 -3.23 -10.69 7.09
C ILE A 32 -3.33 -9.49 8.03
N LEU A 33 -2.23 -8.77 8.27
CA LEU A 33 -2.26 -7.54 9.09
C LEU A 33 -3.16 -6.45 8.51
N VAL A 34 -3.25 -6.31 7.18
CA VAL A 34 -4.23 -5.39 6.55
C VAL A 34 -5.65 -5.77 6.96
N VAL A 35 -6.00 -7.05 6.86
CA VAL A 35 -7.34 -7.54 7.20
C VAL A 35 -7.64 -7.31 8.68
N LEU A 36 -6.72 -7.71 9.56
CA LEU A 36 -6.86 -7.50 11.00
C LEU A 36 -6.97 -6.01 11.36
N HIS A 37 -6.22 -5.14 10.67
CA HIS A 37 -6.29 -3.70 10.85
C HIS A 37 -7.68 -3.14 10.54
N HIS A 38 -8.28 -3.53 9.42
CA HIS A 38 -9.61 -3.06 9.05
C HIS A 38 -10.70 -3.64 9.97
N ILE A 39 -10.55 -4.89 10.40
CA ILE A 39 -11.42 -5.47 11.45
C ILE A 39 -11.33 -4.64 12.73
N ALA A 40 -10.12 -4.28 13.15
CA ALA A 40 -9.92 -3.45 14.33
C ALA A 40 -10.44 -2.01 14.16
N ILE A 41 -10.49 -1.47 12.94
CA ILE A 41 -11.16 -0.19 12.65
C ILE A 41 -12.69 -0.34 12.75
N VAL A 42 -13.26 -1.41 12.19
CA VAL A 42 -14.72 -1.65 12.24
C VAL A 42 -15.21 -1.74 13.68
N TYR A 43 -14.57 -2.58 14.49
CA TYR A 43 -14.99 -2.74 15.89
C TYR A 43 -14.40 -1.63 16.77
N GLY A 44 -13.18 -1.17 16.58
CA GLY A 44 -12.58 -0.14 17.44
C GLY A 44 -13.10 1.27 17.14
N ALA A 45 -13.67 1.50 15.96
CA ALA A 45 -14.15 2.79 15.46
C ALA A 45 -13.15 3.95 15.68
N SER A 46 -11.86 3.64 15.63
CA SER A 46 -10.78 4.61 15.80
C SER A 46 -10.62 5.56 14.61
N SER A 47 -11.30 5.28 13.50
CA SER A 47 -11.34 6.07 12.26
C SER A 47 -12.68 5.83 11.57
N PRO A 48 -13.21 6.81 10.81
CA PRO A 48 -14.35 6.58 9.92
C PRO A 48 -14.08 5.40 8.96
N PHE A 49 -15.10 4.60 8.71
CA PHE A 49 -15.08 3.50 7.76
C PHE A 49 -16.50 3.24 7.22
N TYR A 50 -16.62 2.34 6.25
CA TYR A 50 -17.90 2.02 5.59
C TYR A 50 -19.00 1.55 6.55
N TYR A 51 -18.60 0.89 7.64
CA TYR A 51 -19.47 0.43 8.71
C TYR A 51 -18.61 0.24 9.96
N VAL A 52 -19.14 0.63 11.13
CA VAL A 52 -18.46 0.47 12.42
C VAL A 52 -19.44 0.00 13.49
N GLU A 53 -18.95 -0.81 14.43
CA GLU A 53 -19.66 -1.30 15.61
C GLU A 53 -18.80 -1.04 16.86
N PRO A 54 -18.79 0.20 17.36
CA PRO A 54 -17.91 0.58 18.46
C PRO A 54 -18.30 -0.11 19.77
N PRO A 55 -17.36 -0.60 20.59
CA PRO A 55 -17.64 -1.21 21.89
C PRO A 55 -17.84 -0.10 22.95
N PHE A 56 -18.95 0.63 22.86
CA PHE A 56 -19.23 1.78 23.72
C PHE A 56 -19.15 1.46 25.22
N GLU A 57 -19.55 0.25 25.60
CA GLU A 57 -19.59 -0.20 27.00
C GLU A 57 -18.31 -0.94 27.44
N GLU A 58 -17.33 -1.15 26.54
CA GLU A 58 -16.11 -1.90 26.86
C GLU A 58 -14.83 -1.10 26.59
N PRO A 59 -14.41 -0.23 27.54
CA PRO A 59 -13.23 0.63 27.36
C PRO A 59 -11.93 -0.12 27.11
N VAL A 60 -11.80 -1.35 27.65
CA VAL A 60 -10.62 -2.19 27.45
C VAL A 60 -10.55 -2.69 26.01
N ALA A 61 -11.68 -3.11 25.43
CA ALA A 61 -11.75 -3.53 24.03
C ALA A 61 -11.38 -2.37 23.11
N PHE A 62 -12.00 -1.20 23.30
CA PHE A 62 -11.68 0.02 22.55
C PHE A 62 -10.18 0.34 22.59
N LYS A 63 -9.58 0.43 23.78
CA LYS A 63 -8.16 0.77 23.95
C LYS A 63 -7.25 -0.27 23.30
N SER A 64 -7.57 -1.55 23.43
CA SER A 64 -6.78 -2.64 22.85
C SER A 64 -6.76 -2.56 21.32
N LEU A 65 -7.93 -2.34 20.70
CA LEU A 65 -8.05 -2.18 19.25
C LEU A 65 -7.37 -0.90 18.77
N LEU A 66 -7.50 0.22 19.50
CA LEU A 66 -6.81 1.47 19.18
C LEU A 66 -5.29 1.31 19.21
N VAL A 67 -4.75 0.70 20.27
CA VAL A 67 -3.30 0.45 20.39
C VAL A 67 -2.83 -0.45 19.25
N PHE A 68 -3.58 -1.50 18.92
CA PHE A 68 -3.28 -2.35 17.78
C PHE A 68 -3.26 -1.58 16.45
N VAL A 69 -4.28 -0.76 16.18
CA VAL A 69 -4.37 0.08 14.97
C VAL A 69 -3.17 1.02 14.88
N LEU A 70 -2.88 1.77 15.95
CA LEU A 70 -1.77 2.74 15.98
C LEU A 70 -0.42 2.06 15.79
N PHE A 71 -0.19 0.95 16.51
CA PHE A 71 1.05 0.19 16.40
C PHE A 71 1.21 -0.42 15.00
N ASN A 72 0.17 -1.05 14.47
CA ASN A 72 0.21 -1.66 13.14
C ASN A 72 0.47 -0.59 12.07
N GLN A 73 -0.31 0.50 12.06
CA GLN A 73 -0.20 1.61 11.12
C GLN A 73 1.19 2.24 11.10
N ALA A 74 1.91 2.22 12.21
CA ALA A 74 3.24 2.84 12.32
C ALA A 74 4.30 2.18 11.42
N TRP A 75 4.12 0.96 10.92
CA TRP A 75 5.17 0.26 10.15
C TRP A 75 4.68 -0.60 8.98
N PHE A 76 3.53 -1.26 9.07
CA PHE A 76 3.20 -2.36 8.15
C PHE A 76 3.07 -1.92 6.68
N MET A 77 2.50 -0.73 6.45
CA MET A 77 2.42 -0.14 5.11
C MET A 77 3.81 0.24 4.58
N GLY A 78 4.67 0.79 5.44
CA GLY A 78 6.07 1.05 5.11
C GLY A 78 6.78 -0.23 4.66
N ALA A 79 6.59 -1.34 5.39
CA ALA A 79 7.15 -2.65 5.02
C ALA A 79 6.63 -3.15 3.65
N PHE A 80 5.34 -2.95 3.35
CA PHE A 80 4.78 -3.24 2.03
C PHE A 80 5.45 -2.42 0.92
N PHE A 81 5.65 -1.11 1.13
CA PHE A 81 6.32 -0.25 0.17
C PHE A 81 7.79 -0.61 -0.01
N PHE A 82 8.51 -0.97 1.06
CA PHE A 82 9.88 -1.47 0.96
C PHE A 82 9.96 -2.72 0.10
N LEU A 83 9.09 -3.70 0.36
CA LEU A 83 9.07 -4.92 -0.42
C LEU A 83 8.68 -4.68 -1.89
N ALA A 84 7.77 -3.72 -2.11
CA ALA A 84 7.41 -3.31 -3.46
C ALA A 84 8.58 -2.63 -4.20
N GLY A 85 9.35 -1.79 -3.50
CA GLY A 85 10.60 -1.21 -4.00
C GLY A 85 11.59 -2.28 -4.40
N TYR A 86 11.85 -3.25 -3.52
CA TYR A 86 12.78 -4.36 -3.74
C TYR A 86 12.51 -5.17 -5.01
N PHE A 87 11.25 -5.43 -5.34
CA PHE A 87 10.90 -6.19 -6.54
C PHE A 87 10.70 -5.32 -7.80
N THR A 88 10.74 -3.99 -7.68
CA THR A 88 10.45 -3.09 -8.80
C THR A 88 11.58 -3.05 -9.83
N PRO A 89 12.86 -2.85 -9.48
CA PRO A 89 13.97 -2.88 -10.44
C PRO A 89 14.03 -4.17 -11.25
N GLY A 90 14.05 -5.33 -10.57
CA GLY A 90 14.10 -6.62 -11.25
C GLY A 90 12.88 -6.94 -12.11
N SER A 91 11.70 -6.39 -11.79
CA SER A 91 10.52 -6.49 -12.67
C SER A 91 10.58 -5.54 -13.85
N TYR A 92 11.19 -4.37 -13.69
CA TYR A 92 11.37 -3.38 -14.76
C TYR A 92 12.39 -3.89 -15.78
N ASP A 93 13.56 -4.32 -15.32
CA ASP A 93 14.67 -4.78 -16.16
C ASP A 93 14.30 -6.03 -16.98
N ARG A 94 13.56 -6.97 -16.39
CA ARG A 94 13.11 -8.19 -17.07
C ARG A 94 12.08 -7.94 -18.18
N LYS A 95 11.26 -6.89 -18.06
CA LYS A 95 10.11 -6.64 -18.95
C LYS A 95 10.35 -5.49 -19.93
N GLY A 96 11.27 -4.58 -19.61
CA GLY A 96 11.43 -3.31 -20.28
C GLY A 96 10.33 -2.29 -19.92
N PRO A 97 10.55 -0.99 -20.20
CA PRO A 97 9.70 0.11 -19.73
C PRO A 97 8.24 0.00 -20.16
N GLY A 98 7.98 -0.24 -21.46
CA GLY A 98 6.62 -0.25 -22.00
C GLY A 98 5.77 -1.40 -21.46
N SER A 99 6.33 -2.61 -21.43
CA SER A 99 5.63 -3.80 -20.92
C SER A 99 5.42 -3.71 -19.41
N PHE A 100 6.44 -3.25 -18.65
CA PHE A 100 6.32 -3.01 -17.21
C PHE A 100 5.17 -2.05 -16.88
N LEU A 101 5.12 -0.90 -17.55
CA LEU A 101 4.08 0.11 -17.32
C LEU A 101 2.69 -0.40 -17.70
N ARG A 102 2.55 -1.02 -18.88
CA ARG A 102 1.26 -1.56 -19.33
C ARG A 102 0.74 -2.62 -18.37
N GLU A 103 1.58 -3.55 -17.92
CA GLU A 103 1.17 -4.58 -16.98
C GLU A 103 0.77 -3.99 -15.62
N ARG A 104 1.51 -3.01 -15.10
CA ARG A 104 1.15 -2.31 -13.86
C ARG A 104 -0.16 -1.55 -13.99
N LEU A 105 -0.38 -0.82 -15.08
CA LEU A 105 -1.61 -0.08 -15.34
C LEU A 105 -2.83 -1.00 -15.44
N VAL A 106 -2.70 -2.12 -16.16
CA VAL A 106 -3.81 -3.09 -16.29
C VAL A 106 -4.05 -3.80 -14.96
N ARG A 107 -3.00 -4.32 -14.32
CA ARG A 107 -3.12 -5.14 -13.10
C ARG A 107 -3.52 -4.34 -11.86
N LEU A 108 -3.12 -3.07 -11.77
CA LEU A 108 -3.42 -2.21 -10.61
C LEU A 108 -4.55 -1.23 -10.92
N GLY A 109 -4.52 -0.60 -12.10
CA GLY A 109 -5.51 0.41 -12.50
C GLY A 109 -6.91 -0.15 -12.68
N ILE A 110 -7.07 -1.32 -13.31
CA ILE A 110 -8.41 -1.92 -13.48
C ILE A 110 -9.05 -2.22 -12.12
N PRO A 111 -8.38 -2.92 -11.17
CA PRO A 111 -8.94 -3.10 -9.83
C PRO A 111 -9.24 -1.80 -9.10
N ILE A 112 -8.38 -0.77 -9.22
CA ILE A 112 -8.65 0.56 -8.63
C ILE A 112 -9.96 1.13 -9.19
N LEU A 113 -10.16 1.13 -10.50
CA LEU A 113 -11.37 1.68 -11.12
C LEU A 113 -12.62 0.89 -10.71
N ILE A 114 -12.56 -0.44 -10.76
CA ILE A 114 -13.68 -1.29 -10.33
C ILE A 114 -14.03 -1.03 -8.87
N PHE A 115 -13.02 -0.98 -8.00
CA PHE A 115 -13.27 -0.70 -6.59
C PHE A 115 -13.86 0.68 -6.40
N THR A 116 -13.25 1.70 -7.00
CA THR A 116 -13.62 3.11 -6.80
C THR A 116 -15.06 3.38 -7.23
N PHE A 117 -15.47 2.89 -8.40
CA PHE A 117 -16.80 3.18 -8.96
C PHE A 117 -17.87 2.14 -8.62
N VAL A 118 -17.51 0.94 -8.18
CA VAL A 118 -18.49 -0.13 -7.92
C VAL A 118 -18.43 -0.59 -6.47
N LEU A 119 -17.28 -1.05 -5.99
CA LEU A 119 -17.19 -1.67 -4.67
C LEU A 119 -17.25 -0.65 -3.53
N SER A 120 -16.65 0.53 -3.68
CA SER A 120 -16.71 1.60 -2.68
C SER A 120 -18.13 2.12 -2.49
N PRO A 121 -18.92 2.40 -3.56
CA PRO A 121 -20.32 2.74 -3.39
C PRO A 121 -21.15 1.65 -2.71
N ILE A 122 -20.95 0.38 -3.09
CA ILE A 122 -21.63 -0.74 -2.43
C ILE A 122 -21.25 -0.83 -0.95
N ALA A 123 -19.96 -0.71 -0.62
CA ALA A 123 -19.49 -0.74 0.76
C ALA A 123 -20.05 0.44 1.57
N SER A 124 -20.11 1.63 0.97
CA SER A 124 -20.64 2.85 1.59
C SER A 124 -22.12 2.76 1.95
N LEU A 125 -22.89 1.81 1.39
CA LEU A 125 -24.24 1.54 1.88
C LEU A 125 -24.26 1.09 3.34
N GLY A 126 -23.15 0.56 3.86
CA GLY A 126 -22.98 0.25 5.28
C GLY A 126 -23.24 1.46 6.18
N SER A 127 -22.92 2.68 5.75
CA SER A 127 -23.16 3.87 6.58
C SER A 127 -24.63 4.19 6.77
N TYR A 128 -25.48 3.76 5.84
CA TYR A 128 -26.95 3.87 5.92
C TYR A 128 -27.55 2.79 6.83
N LEU A 129 -26.79 1.75 7.19
CA LEU A 129 -27.20 0.72 8.14
C LEU A 129 -26.80 1.05 9.58
N MET A 130 -25.91 2.01 9.77
CA MET A 130 -25.46 2.45 11.09
C MET A 130 -26.51 3.33 11.79
N PRO A 131 -26.55 3.34 13.13
CA PRO A 131 -27.39 4.26 13.89
C PRO A 131 -27.17 5.73 13.49
N THR A 132 -28.26 6.48 13.39
CA THR A 132 -28.23 7.93 13.06
C THR A 132 -27.38 8.74 14.03
N SER A 133 -27.22 8.27 15.28
CA SER A 133 -26.32 8.89 16.27
C SER A 133 -24.84 8.85 15.87
N LEU A 134 -24.44 7.97 14.95
CA LEU A 134 -23.06 7.84 14.48
C LEU A 134 -22.81 8.54 13.14
N THR A 135 -23.80 8.53 12.24
CA THR A 135 -23.63 9.00 10.86
C THR A 135 -24.39 10.29 10.56
N GLY A 136 -25.43 10.61 11.34
CA GLY A 136 -26.37 11.69 11.02
C GLY A 136 -27.26 11.43 9.81
N ILE A 137 -27.17 10.25 9.18
CA ILE A 137 -27.92 9.91 7.97
C ILE A 137 -29.35 9.52 8.35
N THR A 138 -30.33 10.32 7.92
CA THR A 138 -31.77 10.05 8.13
C THR A 138 -32.48 9.63 6.85
N ASP A 139 -31.93 10.00 5.69
CA ASP A 139 -32.54 9.77 4.39
C ASP A 139 -32.03 8.45 3.76
N PRO A 140 -32.86 7.77 2.95
CA PRO A 140 -32.42 6.59 2.21
C PRO A 140 -31.36 6.95 1.15
N PRO A 141 -30.49 6.00 0.77
CA PRO A 141 -29.47 6.23 -0.25
C PRO A 141 -30.14 6.53 -1.59
N THR A 142 -29.72 7.63 -2.23
CA THR A 142 -30.19 8.05 -3.56
C THR A 142 -29.03 8.10 -4.55
N TRP A 143 -29.35 8.13 -5.84
CA TRP A 143 -28.35 8.34 -6.89
C TRP A 143 -27.60 9.67 -6.77
N GLN A 144 -28.16 10.66 -6.06
CA GLN A 144 -27.50 11.94 -5.80
C GLN A 144 -26.36 11.80 -4.78
N ALA A 145 -26.43 10.81 -3.89
CA ALA A 145 -25.38 10.51 -2.92
C ALA A 145 -24.23 9.67 -3.51
N TYR A 146 -24.43 9.06 -4.69
CA TYR A 146 -23.43 8.18 -5.31
C TYR A 146 -22.04 8.82 -5.46
N PRO A 147 -21.89 10.08 -5.93
CA PRO A 147 -20.58 10.72 -6.04
C PRO A 147 -19.79 10.78 -4.71
N ASP A 148 -20.48 10.91 -3.58
CA ASP A 148 -19.88 10.97 -2.25
C ASP A 148 -19.45 9.58 -1.72
N MET A 149 -19.93 8.51 -2.37
CA MET A 149 -19.59 7.13 -2.03
C MET A 149 -18.41 6.56 -2.83
N ILE A 150 -17.95 7.30 -3.85
CA ILE A 150 -16.81 6.94 -4.68
C ILE A 150 -15.53 7.27 -3.91
N GLY A 151 -14.63 6.30 -3.78
CA GLY A 151 -13.36 6.50 -3.09
C GLY A 151 -12.38 5.35 -3.32
N LEU A 152 -11.10 5.62 -3.05
CA LEU A 152 -10.05 4.60 -3.16
C LEU A 152 -10.18 3.52 -2.07
N GLY A 153 -10.73 3.88 -0.91
CA GLY A 153 -10.88 2.99 0.24
C GLY A 153 -9.58 2.24 0.56
N PRO A 154 -9.65 0.93 0.89
CA PRO A 154 -8.48 0.09 1.15
C PRO A 154 -7.50 -0.06 -0.03
N LEU A 155 -7.90 0.28 -1.27
CA LEU A 155 -7.02 0.22 -2.44
C LEU A 155 -6.10 1.43 -2.61
N TRP A 156 -6.12 2.39 -1.69
CA TRP A 156 -5.18 3.53 -1.70
C TRP A 156 -3.71 3.09 -1.84
N PHE A 157 -3.32 1.97 -1.21
CA PHE A 157 -1.98 1.41 -1.32
C PHE A 157 -1.62 1.07 -2.77
N VAL A 158 -2.56 0.44 -3.47
CA VAL A 158 -2.40 0.01 -4.87
C VAL A 158 -2.28 1.22 -5.79
N ALA A 159 -3.04 2.29 -5.51
CA ALA A 159 -2.94 3.56 -6.21
C ALA A 159 -1.58 4.23 -5.99
N MET A 160 -1.10 4.32 -4.74
CA MET A 160 0.23 4.87 -4.45
C MET A 160 1.34 4.04 -5.08
N LEU A 161 1.22 2.71 -5.05
CA LEU A 161 2.17 1.81 -5.67
C LEU A 161 2.24 2.02 -7.19
N LEU A 162 1.10 2.30 -7.83
CA LEU A 162 1.08 2.68 -9.24
C LEU A 162 1.85 3.98 -9.45
N VAL A 163 1.59 5.02 -8.65
CA VAL A 163 2.33 6.30 -8.71
C VAL A 163 3.84 6.10 -8.54
N PHE A 164 4.27 5.34 -7.54
CA PHE A 164 5.69 5.03 -7.31
C PHE A 164 6.31 4.22 -8.46
N SER A 165 5.56 3.29 -9.06
CA SER A 165 6.01 2.52 -10.23
C SER A 165 6.17 3.42 -11.46
N LEU A 166 5.26 4.37 -11.67
CA LEU A 166 5.37 5.38 -12.73
C LEU A 166 6.58 6.29 -12.50
N GLY A 167 6.75 6.77 -11.26
CA GLY A 167 7.88 7.60 -10.85
C GLY A 167 9.22 6.90 -11.05
N TYR A 168 9.31 5.62 -10.67
CA TYR A 168 10.51 4.80 -10.90
C TYR A 168 10.82 4.62 -12.39
N SER A 169 9.80 4.34 -13.20
CA SER A 169 9.95 4.21 -14.65
C SER A 169 10.44 5.52 -15.30
N LEU A 170 9.87 6.65 -14.88
CA LEU A 170 10.31 7.97 -15.32
C LEU A 170 11.75 8.25 -14.89
N TRP A 171 12.10 7.96 -13.65
CA TRP A 171 13.45 8.09 -13.12
C TRP A 171 14.46 7.29 -13.96
N ARG A 172 14.21 6.00 -14.19
CA ARG A 172 15.05 5.12 -15.02
C ARG A 172 15.18 5.63 -16.46
N LYS A 173 14.11 6.19 -17.03
CA LYS A 173 14.16 6.80 -18.36
C LYS A 173 15.03 8.07 -18.40
N LEU A 174 15.01 8.88 -17.35
CA LEU A 174 15.77 10.14 -17.26
C LEU A 174 17.25 9.93 -16.91
N THR A 175 17.57 8.96 -16.05
CA THR A 175 18.95 8.68 -15.63
C THR A 175 19.69 7.72 -16.57
N GLY A 176 19.00 7.22 -17.59
CA GLY A 176 19.47 6.13 -18.46
C GLY A 176 19.44 4.77 -17.76
N ASP A 177 19.65 3.69 -18.53
CA ASP A 177 19.86 2.34 -18.02
C ASP A 177 21.25 2.20 -17.36
N ARG A 178 21.52 3.03 -16.36
CA ARG A 178 22.46 2.66 -15.31
C ARG A 178 21.81 1.49 -14.59
N THR A 179 21.98 0.29 -15.14
CA THR A 179 21.72 -0.95 -14.44
C THR A 179 22.49 -0.85 -13.12
N PRO A 180 21.80 -0.81 -11.97
CA PRO A 180 22.50 -1.01 -10.71
C PRO A 180 23.27 -2.32 -10.88
N ASP A 181 24.58 -2.31 -10.56
CA ASP A 181 25.37 -3.53 -10.57
C ASP A 181 24.57 -4.61 -9.83
N ALA A 182 24.58 -5.85 -10.36
CA ALA A 182 23.94 -7.00 -9.73
C ALA A 182 24.22 -6.92 -8.23
N PRO A 183 23.20 -6.99 -7.35
CA PRO A 183 23.35 -6.61 -5.96
C PRO A 183 24.57 -7.32 -5.37
N GLY A 184 25.67 -6.59 -5.26
CA GLY A 184 26.79 -7.01 -4.45
C GLY A 184 26.21 -7.26 -3.07
N LYS A 185 26.80 -8.17 -2.28
CA LYS A 185 26.37 -8.38 -0.89
C LYS A 185 26.42 -7.03 -0.16
N ALA A 186 25.31 -6.30 -0.18
CA ALA A 186 25.20 -5.01 0.46
C ALA A 186 25.37 -5.31 1.94
N ALA A 187 26.45 -4.80 2.52
CA ALA A 187 26.66 -4.95 3.94
C ALA A 187 25.43 -4.37 4.65
N ALA A 188 24.93 -5.09 5.66
CA ALA A 188 23.82 -4.58 6.45
C ALA A 188 24.19 -3.18 6.98
N PRO A 189 23.27 -2.21 6.93
CA PRO A 189 23.56 -0.86 7.39
C PRO A 189 23.98 -0.90 8.86
N GLY A 190 25.04 -0.18 9.21
CA GLY A 190 25.49 -0.09 10.60
C GLY A 190 24.41 0.53 11.49
N TYR A 191 24.37 0.13 12.77
CA TYR A 191 23.35 0.60 13.73
C TYR A 191 23.24 2.13 13.82
N LEU A 192 24.35 2.85 13.66
CA LEU A 192 24.36 4.32 13.65
C LEU A 192 23.57 4.91 12.48
N LEU A 193 23.70 4.33 11.28
CA LEU A 193 22.97 4.78 10.11
C LEU A 193 21.47 4.50 10.25
N VAL A 194 21.12 3.34 10.81
CA VAL A 194 19.73 2.99 11.14
C VAL A 194 19.15 3.98 12.16
N GLY A 195 19.90 4.29 13.22
CA GLY A 195 19.51 5.28 14.22
C GLY A 195 19.30 6.67 13.62
N PHE A 196 20.24 7.13 12.78
CA PHE A 196 20.10 8.41 12.08
C PHE A 196 18.88 8.43 11.16
N PHE A 197 18.65 7.36 10.38
CA PHE A 197 17.48 7.24 9.52
C PHE A 197 16.18 7.30 10.31
N ILE A 198 16.08 6.60 11.45
CA ILE A 198 14.90 6.63 12.32
C ILE A 198 14.63 8.05 12.82
N LEU A 199 15.66 8.73 13.32
CA LEU A 199 15.52 10.11 13.83
C LEU A 199 15.15 11.10 12.71
N ALA A 200 15.79 10.99 11.56
CA ALA A 200 15.49 11.83 10.40
C ALA A 200 14.06 11.58 9.90
N LEU A 201 13.64 10.32 9.78
CA LEU A 201 12.29 9.97 9.35
C LEU A 201 11.25 10.45 10.37
N ALA A 202 11.51 10.30 11.67
CA ALA A 202 10.63 10.80 12.73
C ALA A 202 10.47 12.32 12.66
N LEU A 203 11.57 13.06 12.50
CA LEU A 203 11.56 14.52 12.39
C LEU A 203 10.83 14.98 11.13
N VAL A 204 11.15 14.42 9.97
CA VAL A 204 10.49 14.78 8.70
C VAL A 204 9.01 14.44 8.75
N SER A 205 8.63 13.28 9.31
CA SER A 205 7.23 12.90 9.45
C SER A 205 6.47 13.83 10.41
N PHE A 206 7.11 14.24 11.50
CA PHE A 206 6.54 15.21 12.44
C PHE A 206 6.32 16.57 11.76
N LEU A 207 7.34 17.12 11.11
CA LEU A 207 7.24 18.41 10.40
C LEU A 207 6.22 18.36 9.26
N PHE A 208 6.18 17.26 8.51
CA PHE A 208 5.22 17.07 7.43
C PHE A 208 3.78 17.02 7.97
N ARG A 209 3.56 16.40 9.13
CA ARG A 209 2.25 16.32 9.79
C ARG A 209 1.76 17.65 10.37
N MET A 210 2.66 18.60 10.62
CA MET A 210 2.26 19.98 10.96
C MET A 210 1.58 20.69 9.78
N ILE A 211 1.91 20.29 8.55
CA ILE A 211 1.33 20.84 7.32
C ILE A 211 0.14 19.98 6.87
N VAL A 212 0.24 18.66 6.99
CA VAL A 212 -0.80 17.68 6.63
C VAL A 212 -1.23 16.91 7.88
N PRO A 213 -2.26 17.38 8.60
CA PRO A 213 -2.73 16.71 9.81
C PRO A 213 -3.24 15.29 9.53
N LEU A 214 -3.11 14.42 10.54
CA LEU A 214 -3.70 13.10 10.52
C LEU A 214 -5.24 13.22 10.53
N GLY A 215 -5.91 12.37 9.75
CA GLY A 215 -7.37 12.33 9.68
C GLY A 215 -8.02 13.34 8.72
N GLN A 216 -7.23 14.21 8.07
CA GLN A 216 -7.71 14.96 6.92
C GLN A 216 -7.50 14.13 5.66
N GLU A 217 -8.61 13.72 5.04
CA GLU A 217 -8.58 13.19 3.69
C GLU A 217 -8.10 14.30 2.76
N VAL A 218 -7.06 14.01 1.98
CA VAL A 218 -6.55 14.96 1.00
C VAL A 218 -7.10 14.55 -0.36
N SER A 219 -7.95 15.39 -0.94
CA SER A 219 -8.36 15.27 -2.33
C SER A 219 -7.20 15.75 -3.22
N VAL A 220 -6.37 14.82 -3.70
CA VAL A 220 -5.06 15.20 -4.27
C VAL A 220 -5.17 15.86 -5.65
N PHE A 221 -6.21 15.62 -6.44
CA PHE A 221 -6.46 16.35 -7.71
C PHE A 221 -7.92 16.30 -8.15
N VAL A 222 -8.71 15.38 -7.58
CA VAL A 222 -10.11 15.14 -7.92
C VAL A 222 -10.84 14.73 -6.65
N TYR A 223 -12.04 15.27 -6.41
CA TYR A 223 -12.81 15.06 -5.17
C TYR A 223 -13.08 13.59 -4.83
N PHE A 224 -13.09 12.67 -5.82
CA PHE A 224 -13.32 11.23 -5.61
C PHE A 224 -12.05 10.39 -5.41
N LEU A 225 -10.86 10.97 -5.56
CA LEU A 225 -9.58 10.31 -5.26
C LEU A 225 -9.18 10.65 -3.82
N SER A 226 -10.09 10.40 -2.88
CA SER A 226 -9.86 10.65 -1.47
C SER A 226 -8.79 9.69 -0.96
N PHE A 227 -7.61 10.23 -0.70
CA PHE A 227 -6.52 9.50 -0.09
C PHE A 227 -6.73 9.53 1.42
N PRO A 228 -6.73 8.38 2.13
CA PRO A 228 -7.04 8.34 3.56
C PRO A 228 -6.17 9.31 4.36
N THR A 229 -4.90 9.47 3.97
CA THR A 229 -4.08 10.63 4.28
C THR A 229 -2.73 10.52 3.55
N ILE A 230 -2.16 11.65 3.13
CA ILE A 230 -0.77 11.71 2.63
C ILE A 230 0.25 11.93 3.76
N ALA A 231 -0.19 12.04 5.02
CA ALA A 231 0.65 12.30 6.19
C ALA A 231 1.76 11.24 6.45
N TYR A 232 1.62 10.06 5.86
CA TYR A 232 2.62 8.97 5.92
C TYR A 232 3.52 8.91 4.67
N LEU A 233 3.36 9.82 3.71
CA LEU A 233 4.11 9.84 2.47
C LEU A 233 5.64 9.83 2.68
N PRO A 234 6.22 10.58 3.64
CA PRO A 234 7.66 10.50 3.89
C PRO A 234 8.13 9.09 4.19
N GLN A 235 7.39 8.34 5.03
CA GLN A 235 7.69 6.95 5.35
C GLN A 235 7.51 6.04 4.15
N TYR A 236 6.41 6.15 3.42
CA TYR A 236 6.13 5.26 2.29
C TYR A 236 7.14 5.44 1.17
N LEU A 237 7.47 6.68 0.84
CA LEU A 237 8.46 7.01 -0.16
C LEU A 237 9.86 6.57 0.27
N SER A 238 10.27 6.85 1.52
CA SER A 238 11.60 6.46 2.00
C SER A 238 11.77 4.94 2.02
N PHE A 239 10.75 4.20 2.46
CA PHE A 239 10.80 2.73 2.47
C PHE A 239 10.81 2.17 1.05
N PHE A 240 10.03 2.73 0.12
CA PHE A 240 10.07 2.32 -1.29
C PHE A 240 11.47 2.56 -1.90
N ILE A 241 12.08 3.73 -1.65
CA ILE A 241 13.43 4.06 -2.12
C ILE A 241 14.48 3.15 -1.49
N LEU A 242 14.40 2.86 -0.19
CA LEU A 242 15.31 1.93 0.49
C LEU A 242 15.20 0.50 -0.04
N GLY A 243 14.05 0.15 -0.62
CA GLY A 243 13.86 -1.15 -1.26
C GLY A 243 14.57 -1.25 -2.61
N ILE A 244 14.69 -0.15 -3.36
CA ILE A 244 15.34 -0.10 -4.69
C ILE A 244 16.85 -0.33 -4.55
#